data_AF-A0A7C2Y3U3-F1
#
_entry.id   AF-A0A7C2Y3U3-F1
#
_cell.length_a   1.000
_cell.length_b   1.000
_cell.length_c   1.000
_cell.angle_alpha   90.00
_cell.angle_beta   90.00
_cell.angle_gamma   90.00
#
_symmetry.space_group_name_H-M   'P 1'
#
loop_
_entity.id
_entity.type
_entity.pdbx_description
1 polymer ?
#
loop_
_entity_poly.entity_id
_entity_poly.type
_entity_poly.pdbx_seq_one_letter_code
_entity_poly.pdbx_strand_id
1 'polypeptide(L)'
;MRLLAAAGGLLALAGVALALAQSSGVAPVQEKARYVVRACFGSDPGGVTFRLAFYDAQDSVLVSQQSSGASEGGGCYRSQPAAYAPCGSVTARYSVSAGSGATPSSLALVEEAPPDGSCSAPTPTPTPTPTPTPAPTSPSGPSPLPPSGGGPPPAPTAAPEPAVFPALVNGGFEEGRGDGTPYGWSKFGGTLGRSATVRREGSYAALLESATASTKWAYQTVRVQGGQFYLFTAYALKDDPGVDAIWLRVSWYASEDGSGSVLAQHDSIQALADDDPAFRFLSTGPVQAPADARSARLRLMLRPRSEARAVAYFDDVSFATTSPPPADEGSSAAPTASAGAARPDATATAPARTGPAATASAPRPSPASAGSSSARPSAPRPTGAATAATSAANEEGGQEGGSPVAIVLANIRQPSQTAAMPEAAGDTFPDAAVLAVGAALAAVVVGAVAAVAWPGRR
;
A
#
# COMPACT_ATOMS: atom_id res chain seq x y z
N MET A 1 32.61 -8.36 -56.22
CA MET A 1 32.28 -9.37 -55.19
C MET A 1 32.50 -8.87 -53.74
N ARG A 2 32.12 -7.63 -53.39
CA ARG A 2 32.10 -7.13 -51.98
C ARG A 2 31.11 -5.96 -51.79
N LEU A 3 29.90 -6.03 -52.36
CA LEU A 3 28.92 -4.93 -52.31
C LEU A 3 27.45 -5.38 -52.32
N LEU A 4 27.17 -6.58 -51.78
CA LEU A 4 25.82 -7.17 -51.70
C LEU A 4 25.66 -7.89 -50.35
N ALA A 5 25.64 -7.13 -49.25
CA ALA A 5 25.37 -7.65 -47.90
C ALA A 5 24.79 -6.60 -46.94
N ALA A 6 24.04 -5.61 -47.46
CA ALA A 6 23.53 -4.49 -46.64
C ALA A 6 22.07 -4.12 -46.94
N ALA A 7 21.25 -5.07 -47.42
CA ALA A 7 19.84 -4.82 -47.77
C ALA A 7 18.87 -5.87 -47.19
N GLY A 8 19.19 -6.45 -46.02
CA GLY A 8 18.41 -7.55 -45.44
C GLY A 8 18.13 -7.42 -43.94
N GLY A 9 17.98 -6.20 -43.42
CA GLY A 9 17.82 -6.01 -41.96
C GLY A 9 17.09 -4.72 -41.57
N LEU A 10 16.07 -4.33 -42.34
CA LEU A 10 15.29 -3.11 -42.05
C LEU A 10 13.78 -3.35 -42.22
N LEU A 11 13.27 -4.43 -41.62
CA LEU A 11 11.84 -4.73 -41.65
C LEU A 11 11.39 -5.59 -40.45
N ALA A 12 11.51 -5.08 -39.22
CA ALA A 12 10.84 -5.64 -38.04
C ALA A 12 10.85 -4.69 -36.84
N LEU A 13 10.40 -3.44 -37.00
CA LEU A 13 10.00 -2.58 -35.88
C LEU A 13 8.62 -1.99 -36.20
N ALA A 14 7.68 -2.86 -36.55
CA ALA A 14 6.27 -2.54 -36.35
C ALA A 14 6.02 -2.66 -34.85
N GLY A 15 6.22 -1.57 -34.13
CA GLY A 15 5.75 -1.44 -32.76
C GLY A 15 4.24 -1.62 -32.78
N VAL A 16 3.77 -2.83 -32.47
CA VAL A 16 2.35 -3.08 -32.23
C VAL A 16 2.03 -2.30 -30.96
N ALA A 17 1.51 -1.09 -31.13
CA ALA A 17 0.78 -0.43 -30.06
C ALA A 17 -0.45 -1.31 -29.81
N LEU A 18 -0.33 -2.26 -28.87
CA LEU A 18 -1.49 -2.94 -28.33
C LEU A 18 -2.33 -1.84 -27.67
N ALA A 19 -3.33 -1.36 -28.39
CA ALA A 19 -4.40 -0.57 -27.80
C ALA A 19 -5.13 -1.53 -26.84
N LEU A 20 -4.80 -1.46 -25.56
CA LEU A 20 -5.55 -2.16 -24.53
C LEU A 20 -6.97 -1.59 -24.56
N ALA A 21 -7.94 -2.42 -24.94
CA ALA A 21 -9.32 -2.01 -24.92
C ALA A 21 -9.75 -1.80 -23.46
N GLN A 22 -9.83 -0.54 -23.05
CA GLN A 22 -10.29 -0.15 -21.72
C GLN A 22 -11.77 0.20 -21.82
N SER A 23 -12.59 -0.43 -20.99
CA SER A 23 -14.00 -0.06 -20.84
C SER A 23 -14.18 0.61 -19.48
N SER A 24 -14.95 1.70 -19.43
CA SER A 24 -15.21 2.47 -18.22
C SER A 24 -16.68 2.84 -18.08
N GLY A 25 -17.11 3.07 -16.84
CA GLY A 25 -18.44 3.55 -16.50
C GLY A 25 -18.42 4.52 -15.32
N VAL A 26 -19.55 5.21 -15.14
CA VAL A 26 -19.81 6.10 -13.99
C VAL A 26 -21.16 5.71 -13.41
N ALA A 27 -21.26 5.63 -12.08
CA ALA A 27 -22.50 5.33 -11.39
C ALA A 27 -22.64 6.16 -10.11
N PRO A 28 -23.86 6.54 -9.70
CA PRO A 28 -24.10 7.06 -8.36
C PRO A 28 -23.82 5.97 -7.32
N VAL A 29 -23.38 6.39 -6.14
CA VAL A 29 -23.09 5.48 -5.02
C VAL A 29 -23.65 6.03 -3.72
N GLN A 30 -23.82 5.14 -2.75
CA GLN A 30 -24.13 5.48 -1.37
C GLN A 30 -22.82 5.45 -0.58
N GLU A 31 -22.57 6.51 0.20
CA GLU A 31 -21.49 6.48 1.19
C GLU A 31 -21.64 5.30 2.15
N LYS A 32 -20.51 4.74 2.60
CA LYS A 32 -20.40 3.53 3.42
C LYS A 32 -20.88 2.23 2.79
N ALA A 33 -21.53 2.24 1.62
CA ALA A 33 -21.86 1.00 0.94
C ALA A 33 -20.60 0.33 0.36
N ARG A 34 -20.67 -0.99 0.20
CA ARG A 34 -19.58 -1.80 -0.35
C ARG A 34 -19.88 -2.15 -1.80
N TYR A 35 -18.94 -1.86 -2.70
CA TYR A 35 -19.09 -2.02 -4.14
C TYR A 35 -18.07 -2.98 -4.73
N VAL A 36 -18.47 -3.70 -5.77
CA VAL A 36 -17.59 -4.43 -6.68
C VAL A 36 -17.85 -4.02 -8.11
N VAL A 37 -16.81 -4.06 -8.93
CA VAL A 37 -16.94 -3.97 -10.39
C VAL A 37 -17.05 -5.39 -10.94
N ARG A 38 -18.07 -5.66 -11.75
CA ARG A 38 -18.24 -6.93 -12.46
C ARG A 38 -18.10 -6.70 -13.95
N ALA A 39 -17.38 -7.59 -14.63
CA ALA A 39 -17.27 -7.60 -16.07
C ALA A 39 -17.36 -9.03 -16.62
N CYS A 40 -18.09 -9.22 -17.71
CA CYS A 40 -18.13 -10.49 -18.43
C CYS A 40 -17.50 -10.35 -19.81
N PHE A 41 -16.85 -11.41 -20.27
CA PHE A 41 -16.14 -11.46 -21.54
C PHE A 41 -16.63 -12.63 -22.39
N GLY A 42 -16.69 -12.45 -23.71
CA GLY A 42 -17.05 -13.52 -24.65
C GLY A 42 -15.93 -14.53 -24.91
N SER A 43 -14.71 -14.22 -24.49
CA SER A 43 -13.51 -15.06 -24.60
C SER A 43 -12.66 -14.91 -23.34
N ASP A 44 -11.73 -15.85 -23.11
CA ASP A 44 -10.81 -15.75 -21.98
C ASP A 44 -9.95 -14.47 -22.07
N PRO A 45 -10.05 -13.55 -21.10
CA PRO A 45 -9.30 -12.30 -21.13
C PRO A 45 -7.80 -12.46 -20.81
N GLY A 46 -7.34 -13.63 -20.35
CA GLY A 46 -5.94 -13.84 -19.97
C GLY A 46 -5.53 -13.10 -18.69
N GLY A 47 -6.52 -12.70 -17.88
CA GLY A 47 -6.37 -11.88 -16.69
C GLY A 47 -7.15 -10.56 -16.79
N VAL A 48 -7.70 -10.11 -15.65
CA VAL A 48 -8.54 -8.92 -15.56
C VAL A 48 -8.06 -8.04 -14.42
N THR A 49 -7.92 -6.74 -14.69
CA THR A 49 -7.64 -5.73 -13.67
C THR A 49 -8.78 -4.72 -13.67
N PHE A 50 -9.28 -4.39 -12.49
CA PHE A 50 -10.33 -3.39 -12.27
C PHE A 50 -9.74 -2.15 -11.61
N ARG A 51 -10.27 -0.98 -11.97
CA ARG A 51 -10.08 0.26 -11.21
C ARG A 51 -11.43 0.77 -10.75
N LEU A 52 -11.49 1.28 -9.54
CA LEU A 52 -12.67 1.88 -8.93
C LEU A 52 -12.23 3.09 -8.11
N ALA A 53 -12.77 4.27 -8.43
CA ALA A 53 -12.52 5.49 -7.69
C ALA A 53 -13.85 6.15 -7.30
N PHE A 54 -13.91 6.65 -6.07
CA PHE A 54 -15.08 7.35 -5.53
C PHE A 54 -14.81 8.85 -5.47
N TYR A 55 -15.84 9.63 -5.75
CA TYR A 55 -15.80 11.07 -5.90
C TYR A 55 -16.87 11.74 -5.05
N ASP A 56 -16.57 12.91 -4.52
CA ASP A 56 -17.54 13.76 -3.84
C ASP A 56 -18.44 14.55 -4.81
N ALA A 57 -19.29 15.41 -4.27
CA ALA A 57 -20.17 16.28 -5.05
C ALA A 57 -19.43 17.33 -5.90
N GLN A 58 -18.14 17.58 -5.61
CA GLN A 58 -17.28 18.51 -6.33
C GLN A 58 -16.37 17.80 -7.35
N ASP A 59 -16.61 16.51 -7.60
CA ASP A 59 -15.80 15.67 -8.49
C ASP A 59 -14.33 15.52 -8.04
N SER A 60 -14.08 15.63 -6.73
CA SER A 60 -12.77 15.35 -6.15
C SER A 60 -12.66 13.87 -5.79
N VAL A 61 -11.54 13.24 -6.17
CA VAL A 61 -11.27 11.83 -5.82
C VAL A 61 -11.10 11.72 -4.30
N LEU A 62 -11.97 10.93 -3.66
CA LEU A 62 -11.87 10.61 -2.24
C LEU A 62 -10.97 9.39 -2.00
N VAL A 63 -11.15 8.35 -2.81
CA VAL A 63 -10.32 7.14 -2.79
C VAL A 63 -10.30 6.50 -4.18
N SER A 64 -9.18 5.90 -4.53
CA SER A 64 -9.02 5.10 -5.75
C SER A 64 -8.39 3.76 -5.39
N GLN A 65 -8.95 2.68 -5.94
CA GLN A 65 -8.49 1.33 -5.73
C GLN A 65 -8.30 0.64 -7.07
N GLN A 66 -7.23 -0.14 -7.18
CA GLN A 66 -7.05 -1.10 -8.25
C GLN A 66 -7.06 -2.51 -7.66
N SER A 67 -7.73 -3.43 -8.33
CA SER A 67 -7.88 -4.82 -7.89
C SER A 67 -7.76 -5.79 -9.06
N SER A 68 -7.33 -7.01 -8.77
CA SER A 68 -7.42 -8.11 -9.73
C SER A 68 -8.86 -8.62 -9.82
N GLY A 69 -9.19 -9.24 -10.96
CA GLY A 69 -10.46 -9.90 -11.16
C GLY A 69 -10.44 -11.36 -10.69
N ALA A 70 -11.37 -11.71 -9.81
CA ALA A 70 -11.67 -13.09 -9.45
C ALA A 70 -12.75 -13.64 -10.40
N SER A 71 -12.52 -14.83 -10.96
CA SER A 71 -13.49 -15.48 -11.84
C SER A 71 -14.73 -15.95 -11.06
N GLU A 72 -15.91 -15.64 -11.56
CA GLU A 72 -17.21 -16.13 -11.06
C GLU A 72 -17.75 -17.30 -11.90
N GLY A 73 -17.00 -17.76 -12.90
CA GLY A 73 -17.47 -18.69 -13.92
C GLY A 73 -18.23 -18.00 -15.07
N GLY A 74 -18.47 -18.74 -16.15
CA GLY A 74 -19.22 -18.23 -17.32
C GLY A 74 -18.56 -17.05 -18.04
N GLY A 75 -17.25 -16.85 -17.90
CA GLY A 75 -16.52 -15.72 -18.48
C GLY A 75 -16.69 -14.39 -17.71
N CYS A 76 -17.31 -14.42 -16.53
CA CYS A 76 -17.49 -13.26 -15.67
C CYS A 76 -16.43 -13.18 -14.57
N TYR A 77 -16.05 -11.94 -14.25
CA TYR A 77 -15.04 -11.61 -13.25
C TYR A 77 -15.57 -10.50 -12.35
N ARG A 78 -15.17 -10.52 -11.08
CA ARG A 78 -15.46 -9.47 -10.09
C ARG A 78 -14.18 -8.91 -9.49
N SER A 79 -14.16 -7.61 -9.19
CA SER A 79 -13.08 -6.98 -8.43
C SER A 79 -12.96 -7.59 -7.03
N GLN A 80 -11.75 -7.92 -6.58
CA GLN A 80 -11.50 -8.33 -5.20
C GLN A 80 -10.24 -7.67 -4.60
N PRO A 81 -10.32 -7.17 -3.34
CA PRO A 81 -11.52 -7.12 -2.49
C PRO A 81 -12.55 -6.10 -2.98
N ALA A 82 -13.75 -6.14 -2.41
CA ALA A 82 -14.75 -5.10 -2.62
C ALA A 82 -14.30 -3.77 -1.99
N ALA A 83 -14.72 -2.64 -2.55
CA ALA A 83 -14.32 -1.31 -2.11
C ALA A 83 -15.42 -0.64 -1.28
N TYR A 84 -15.05 0.04 -0.19
CA TYR A 84 -15.98 0.86 0.59
C TYR A 84 -16.01 2.28 0.05
N ALA A 85 -17.20 2.81 -0.19
CA ALA A 85 -17.40 4.22 -0.48
C ALA A 85 -17.13 5.06 0.78
N PRO A 86 -16.15 5.99 0.79
CA PRO A 86 -15.95 6.90 1.92
C PRO A 86 -17.18 7.79 2.19
N CYS A 87 -17.24 8.38 3.38
CA CYS A 87 -18.21 9.45 3.65
C CYS A 87 -18.04 10.61 2.68
N GLY A 88 -19.14 11.17 2.20
CA GLY A 88 -19.17 12.21 1.18
C GLY A 88 -19.11 11.68 -0.26
N SER A 89 -19.02 10.37 -0.48
CA SER A 89 -19.05 9.79 -1.83
C SER A 89 -20.43 9.99 -2.47
N VAL A 90 -20.44 10.50 -3.70
CA VAL A 90 -21.66 10.73 -4.48
C VAL A 90 -21.63 9.91 -5.77
N THR A 91 -20.46 9.79 -6.41
CA THR A 91 -20.30 9.01 -7.63
C THR A 91 -19.08 8.11 -7.55
N ALA A 92 -19.08 7.07 -8.37
CA ALA A 92 -17.91 6.24 -8.61
C ALA A 92 -17.63 6.14 -10.11
N ARG A 93 -16.34 6.18 -10.46
CA ARG A 93 -15.83 5.85 -11.79
C ARG A 93 -15.13 4.51 -11.72
N TYR A 94 -15.46 3.63 -12.65
CA TYR A 94 -14.92 2.28 -12.69
C TYR A 94 -14.46 1.93 -14.09
N SER A 95 -13.42 1.11 -14.19
CA SER A 95 -12.95 0.58 -15.46
C SER A 95 -12.38 -0.82 -15.33
N VAL A 96 -12.26 -1.50 -16.46
CA VAL A 96 -11.66 -2.83 -16.56
C VAL A 96 -10.67 -2.87 -17.73
N SER A 97 -9.56 -3.57 -17.53
CA SER A 97 -8.58 -3.90 -18.57
C SER A 97 -8.26 -5.39 -18.56
N ALA A 98 -8.26 -6.01 -19.74
CA ALA A 98 -7.91 -7.42 -19.94
C ALA A 98 -6.49 -7.58 -20.50
N GLY A 99 -5.75 -8.60 -20.05
CA GLY A 99 -4.38 -8.86 -20.49
C GLY A 99 -4.25 -9.16 -21.99
N SER A 100 -5.28 -9.76 -22.58
CA SER A 100 -5.37 -10.05 -24.02
C SER A 100 -5.89 -8.89 -24.87
N GLY A 101 -6.27 -7.77 -24.26
CA GLY A 101 -6.99 -6.69 -24.95
C GLY A 101 -8.46 -7.01 -25.25
N ALA A 102 -9.02 -8.09 -24.69
CA ALA A 102 -10.43 -8.42 -24.83
C ALA A 102 -11.35 -7.31 -24.28
N THR A 103 -12.36 -6.92 -25.06
CA THR A 103 -13.42 -6.02 -24.62
C THR A 103 -14.47 -6.79 -23.81
N PRO A 104 -14.89 -6.29 -22.63
CA PRO A 104 -15.99 -6.90 -21.91
C PRO A 104 -17.31 -6.76 -22.68
N SER A 105 -18.13 -7.80 -22.69
CA SER A 105 -19.51 -7.75 -23.19
C SER A 105 -20.46 -7.07 -22.20
N SER A 106 -20.08 -7.00 -20.91
CA SER A 106 -20.80 -6.25 -19.88
C SER A 106 -19.83 -5.69 -18.85
N LEU A 107 -20.15 -4.51 -18.32
CA LEU A 107 -19.41 -3.85 -17.24
C LEU A 107 -20.43 -3.17 -16.32
N ALA A 108 -20.37 -3.47 -15.03
CA ALA A 108 -21.30 -2.91 -14.05
C ALA A 108 -20.62 -2.67 -12.70
N LEU A 109 -21.05 -1.61 -12.02
CA LEU A 109 -20.80 -1.43 -10.59
C LEU A 109 -21.97 -2.05 -9.81
N VAL A 110 -21.65 -2.94 -8.88
CA VAL A 110 -22.64 -3.68 -8.08
C VAL A 110 -22.43 -3.37 -6.61
N GLU A 111 -23.49 -2.96 -5.93
CA GLU A 111 -23.52 -2.84 -4.47
C GLU A 111 -23.64 -4.24 -3.86
N GLU A 112 -22.64 -4.67 -3.09
CA GLU A 112 -22.64 -5.96 -2.39
C GLU A 112 -23.26 -5.86 -0.99
N ALA A 113 -23.08 -4.72 -0.32
CA ALA A 113 -23.59 -4.51 1.03
C ALA A 113 -24.06 -3.06 1.18
N PRO A 114 -25.22 -2.85 1.84
CA PRO A 114 -25.72 -1.52 2.13
C PRO A 114 -24.78 -0.79 3.11
N PRO A 115 -24.94 0.54 3.28
CA PRO A 115 -24.17 1.35 4.20
C PRO A 115 -24.07 0.76 5.62
N ASP A 116 -22.86 0.54 6.13
CA ASP A 116 -22.62 0.13 7.53
C ASP A 116 -22.27 1.34 8.41
N GLY A 117 -23.30 1.88 9.09
CA GLY A 117 -23.14 2.93 10.10
C GLY A 117 -23.37 4.36 9.60
N SER A 118 -23.15 5.33 10.50
CA SER A 118 -23.39 6.75 10.21
C SER A 118 -22.10 7.47 9.83
N CYS A 119 -22.18 8.42 8.89
CA CYS A 119 -21.09 9.37 8.60
C CYS A 119 -20.95 10.48 9.63
N SER A 120 -21.29 10.21 10.89
CA SER A 120 -21.09 11.16 11.97
C SER A 120 -19.62 11.55 11.99
N ALA A 121 -19.35 12.84 11.75
CA ALA A 121 -18.02 13.40 11.94
C ALA A 121 -17.54 12.98 13.34
N PRO A 122 -16.28 12.51 13.47
CA PRO A 122 -15.76 12.20 14.79
C PRO A 122 -15.99 13.42 15.67
N THR A 123 -16.67 13.24 16.81
CA THR A 123 -16.87 14.33 17.77
C THR A 123 -15.50 14.94 18.01
N PRO A 124 -15.30 16.24 17.72
CA PRO A 124 -13.99 16.84 17.81
C PRO A 124 -13.47 16.59 19.23
N THR A 125 -12.37 15.85 19.35
CA THR A 125 -11.65 15.75 20.61
C THR A 125 -11.33 17.17 21.03
N PRO A 126 -11.73 17.63 22.22
CA PRO A 126 -11.49 19.00 22.63
C PRO A 126 -10.00 19.30 22.46
N THR A 127 -9.70 20.23 21.55
CA THR A 127 -8.33 20.69 21.35
C THR A 127 -7.88 21.29 22.67
N PRO A 128 -6.76 20.86 23.27
CA PRO A 128 -6.29 21.48 24.49
C PRO A 128 -6.12 22.97 24.24
N THR A 129 -6.85 23.78 25.00
CA THR A 129 -6.78 25.25 24.92
C THR A 129 -5.31 25.65 25.01
N PRO A 130 -4.74 26.30 23.98
CA PRO A 130 -3.34 26.69 24.02
C PRO A 130 -3.11 27.60 25.23
N THR A 131 -2.16 27.21 26.09
CA THR A 131 -1.67 28.07 27.16
C THR A 131 -1.22 29.40 26.54
N PRO A 132 -1.72 30.56 26.99
CA PRO A 132 -1.39 31.84 26.39
C PRO A 132 0.14 32.05 26.39
N THR A 133 0.71 32.16 25.19
CA THR A 133 2.11 32.55 25.02
C THR A 133 2.22 34.04 25.39
N PRO A 134 3.15 34.44 26.27
CA PRO A 134 3.31 35.84 26.66
C PRO A 134 3.62 36.70 25.44
N ALA A 135 2.87 37.79 25.28
CA ALA A 135 3.01 38.73 24.18
C ALA A 135 4.42 39.36 24.20
N PRO A 136 5.16 39.36 23.07
CA PRO A 136 6.43 40.05 22.98
C PRO A 136 6.21 41.57 23.05
N THR A 137 6.84 42.20 24.05
CA THR A 137 6.92 43.65 24.20
C THR A 137 7.59 44.26 22.97
N SER A 138 6.87 45.09 22.22
CA SER A 138 7.40 45.79 21.05
C SER A 138 8.34 46.92 21.49
N PRO A 139 9.60 46.97 21.01
CA PRO A 139 10.44 48.17 21.16
C PRO A 139 9.99 49.24 20.15
N SER A 140 9.55 50.38 20.68
CA SER A 140 9.35 51.62 19.94
C SER A 140 10.68 52.19 19.44
N GLY A 141 10.88 52.27 18.13
CA GLY A 141 12.09 52.82 17.50
C GLY A 141 11.87 53.22 16.03
N PRO A 142 12.69 54.13 15.48
CA PRO A 142 12.22 55.34 14.79
C PRO A 142 11.96 55.25 13.27
N SER A 143 11.03 56.12 12.85
CA SER A 143 10.94 56.95 11.63
C SER A 143 11.28 56.34 10.24
N PRO A 144 10.36 56.37 9.27
CA PRO A 144 10.53 55.75 7.96
C PRO A 144 11.50 56.53 7.04
N LEU A 145 12.48 55.81 6.49
CA LEU A 145 13.26 56.21 5.32
C LEU A 145 12.42 56.00 4.03
N PRO A 146 12.56 56.85 3.00
CA PRO A 146 11.79 56.76 1.77
C PRO A 146 12.12 55.48 0.95
N PRO A 147 11.14 54.92 0.22
CA PRO A 147 11.25 53.64 -0.45
C PRO A 147 12.14 53.74 -1.69
N SER A 148 13.36 53.19 -1.60
CA SER A 148 14.20 52.91 -2.77
C SER A 148 13.88 51.54 -3.34
N GLY A 149 13.42 51.52 -4.60
CA GLY A 149 13.56 50.38 -5.51
C GLY A 149 12.65 49.18 -5.23
N GLY A 150 11.55 49.07 -5.97
CA GLY A 150 10.73 47.86 -6.04
C GLY A 150 11.51 46.68 -6.61
N GLY A 151 12.20 45.95 -5.74
CA GLY A 151 12.62 44.58 -6.04
C GLY A 151 11.39 43.69 -6.22
N PRO A 152 11.42 42.71 -7.13
CA PRO A 152 10.33 41.76 -7.27
C PRO A 152 10.03 41.14 -5.90
N PRO A 153 8.75 41.01 -5.51
CA PRO A 153 8.38 40.40 -4.24
C PRO A 153 9.07 39.03 -4.15
N PRO A 154 9.71 38.69 -3.01
CA PRO A 154 10.38 37.42 -2.85
C PRO A 154 9.39 36.31 -3.19
N ALA A 155 9.81 35.38 -4.05
CA ALA A 155 8.98 34.25 -4.43
C ALA A 155 8.53 33.53 -3.14
N PRO A 156 7.24 33.17 -3.02
CA PRO A 156 6.74 32.49 -1.83
C PRO A 156 7.55 31.21 -1.61
N THR A 157 8.19 31.11 -0.45
CA THR A 157 8.85 29.90 0.01
C THR A 157 7.81 28.80 0.12
N ALA A 158 8.00 27.67 -0.57
CA ALA A 158 7.10 26.53 -0.47
C ALA A 158 6.98 26.09 1.00
N ALA A 159 5.75 25.74 1.43
CA ALA A 159 5.53 25.19 2.75
C ALA A 159 6.34 23.89 2.95
N PRO A 160 6.87 23.62 4.15
CA PRO A 160 7.61 22.39 4.41
C PRO A 160 6.70 21.18 4.23
N GLU A 161 7.25 20.11 3.67
CA GLU A 161 6.55 18.84 3.49
C GLU A 161 6.19 18.21 4.85
N PRO A 162 4.95 17.70 5.03
CA PRO A 162 4.57 17.00 6.26
C PRO A 162 5.42 15.74 6.49
N ALA A 163 5.87 15.54 7.73
CA ALA A 163 6.53 14.28 8.12
C ALA A 163 5.54 13.10 8.22
N VAL A 164 4.25 13.40 8.35
CA VAL A 164 3.14 12.46 8.50
C VAL A 164 1.99 12.92 7.63
N PHE A 165 1.43 12.01 6.85
CA PHE A 165 0.29 12.28 6.01
C PHE A 165 -1.00 11.70 6.60
N PRO A 166 -2.17 12.31 6.35
CA PRO A 166 -3.45 11.74 6.77
C PRO A 166 -3.78 10.42 6.04
N ALA A 167 -3.28 10.25 4.83
CA ALA A 167 -3.42 9.05 4.00
C ALA A 167 -2.18 8.90 3.10
N LEU A 168 -2.05 7.78 2.38
CA LEU A 168 -0.98 7.61 1.41
C LEU A 168 -1.11 8.67 0.29
N VAL A 169 -0.02 9.36 -0.01
CA VAL A 169 0.07 10.31 -1.14
C VAL A 169 1.15 9.88 -2.13
N ASN A 170 0.97 10.29 -3.39
CA ASN A 170 1.93 10.07 -4.47
C ASN A 170 2.36 8.60 -4.63
N GLY A 171 1.38 7.69 -4.60
CA GLY A 171 1.61 6.25 -4.77
C GLY A 171 2.04 5.85 -6.18
N GLY A 172 1.73 6.66 -7.18
CA GLY A 172 2.23 6.53 -8.56
C GLY A 172 3.50 7.33 -8.86
N PHE A 173 4.09 8.01 -7.87
CA PHE A 173 5.39 8.71 -8.00
C PHE A 173 5.49 9.82 -9.06
N GLU A 174 4.36 10.31 -9.55
CA GLU A 174 4.30 11.37 -10.58
C GLU A 174 4.78 12.73 -10.06
N GLU A 175 4.64 12.97 -8.75
CA GLU A 175 5.10 14.20 -8.11
C GLU A 175 6.52 14.03 -7.53
N GLY A 176 7.39 15.00 -7.77
CA GLY A 176 8.76 14.96 -7.28
C GLY A 176 9.22 16.28 -6.71
N ARG A 177 10.18 16.18 -5.79
CA ARG A 177 10.88 17.33 -5.21
C ARG A 177 11.90 17.88 -6.21
N GLY A 178 12.42 19.07 -5.91
CA GLY A 178 13.49 19.71 -6.69
C GLY A 178 14.79 18.89 -6.77
N ASP A 179 14.99 17.93 -5.87
CA ASP A 179 16.13 16.99 -5.88
C ASP A 179 15.87 15.70 -6.68
N GLY A 180 14.69 15.59 -7.31
CA GLY A 180 14.29 14.43 -8.13
C GLY A 180 13.69 13.26 -7.34
N THR A 181 13.68 13.31 -6.00
CA THR A 181 13.04 12.28 -5.17
C THR A 181 11.51 12.41 -5.20
N PRO A 182 10.75 11.31 -5.06
CA PRO A 182 9.29 11.37 -5.06
C PRO A 182 8.75 12.08 -3.82
N TYR A 183 7.84 13.05 -4.02
CA TYR A 183 7.16 13.78 -2.95
C TYR A 183 6.43 12.82 -2.00
N GLY A 184 6.43 13.10 -0.70
CA GLY A 184 5.81 12.25 0.32
C GLY A 184 6.65 11.06 0.78
N TRP A 185 7.74 10.72 0.07
CA TRP A 185 8.51 9.51 0.34
C TRP A 185 9.90 9.81 0.89
N SER A 186 10.26 9.12 1.96
CA SER A 186 11.56 9.14 2.61
C SER A 186 12.32 7.83 2.37
N LYS A 187 13.62 7.77 2.72
CA LYS A 187 14.44 6.56 2.59
C LYS A 187 15.19 6.21 3.86
N PHE A 188 15.56 4.94 4.00
CA PHE A 188 16.55 4.46 4.95
C PHE A 188 17.65 3.71 4.22
N GLY A 189 18.85 4.31 4.23
CA GLY A 189 19.96 3.89 3.40
C GLY A 189 19.68 4.02 1.89
N GLY A 190 20.65 3.64 1.07
CA GLY A 190 20.51 3.60 -0.39
C GLY A 190 20.23 4.97 -1.02
N THR A 191 19.83 4.95 -2.28
CA THR A 191 19.38 6.11 -3.06
C THR A 191 17.94 5.87 -3.49
N LEU A 192 17.08 6.86 -3.25
CA LEU A 192 15.70 6.89 -3.73
C LEU A 192 15.61 7.93 -4.84
N GLY A 193 14.93 7.61 -5.92
CA GLY A 193 14.70 8.53 -7.04
C GLY A 193 13.43 8.18 -7.80
N ARG A 194 13.22 8.85 -8.93
CA ARG A 194 12.16 8.54 -9.88
C ARG A 194 12.74 8.06 -11.20
N SER A 195 12.07 7.10 -11.84
CA SER A 195 12.45 6.53 -13.11
C SER A 195 11.40 6.85 -14.16
N ALA A 196 11.80 7.56 -15.22
CA ALA A 196 10.93 7.81 -16.37
C ALA A 196 10.98 6.66 -17.40
N THR A 197 12.03 5.84 -17.41
CA THR A 197 12.24 4.80 -18.43
C THR A 197 11.63 3.47 -18.04
N VAL A 198 11.74 3.10 -16.77
CA VAL A 198 11.13 1.92 -16.17
C VAL A 198 9.98 2.39 -15.31
N ARG A 199 8.75 2.13 -15.76
CA ARG A 199 7.50 2.51 -15.10
C ARG A 199 6.39 1.54 -15.50
N ARG A 200 5.38 1.38 -14.66
CA ARG A 200 4.20 0.56 -14.97
C ARG A 200 3.10 1.43 -15.54
N GLU A 201 2.86 2.59 -14.93
CA GLU A 201 1.87 3.56 -15.37
C GLU A 201 2.49 4.97 -15.42
N GLY A 202 1.77 5.91 -16.02
CA GLY A 202 2.08 7.33 -15.91
C GLY A 202 3.42 7.69 -16.55
N SER A 203 4.10 8.65 -15.94
CA SER A 203 5.40 9.14 -16.40
C SER A 203 6.54 8.63 -15.54
N TYR A 204 6.28 8.17 -14.31
CA TYR A 204 7.33 7.81 -13.37
C TYR A 204 7.00 6.57 -12.52
N ALA A 205 8.04 5.87 -12.09
CA ALA A 205 7.98 4.93 -10.97
C ALA A 205 9.05 5.31 -9.93
N ALA A 206 8.93 4.82 -8.70
CA ALA A 206 10.01 4.91 -7.74
C ALA A 206 11.17 3.99 -8.11
N LEU A 207 12.39 4.51 -8.01
CA LEU A 207 13.65 3.77 -8.10
C LEU A 207 14.27 3.71 -6.71
N LEU A 208 14.59 2.52 -6.22
CA LEU A 208 15.35 2.31 -5.00
C LEU A 208 16.63 1.54 -5.31
N GLU A 209 17.78 2.14 -5.00
CA GLU A 209 19.10 1.60 -5.29
C GLU A 209 19.92 1.38 -4.02
N SER A 210 20.71 0.30 -4.00
CA SER A 210 21.69 -0.02 -2.97
C SER A 210 23.05 -0.30 -3.59
N ALA A 211 24.12 0.02 -2.85
CA ALA A 211 25.51 -0.36 -3.12
C ALA A 211 26.18 -1.00 -1.89
N THR A 212 25.37 -1.57 -0.99
CA THR A 212 25.85 -2.35 0.17
C THR A 212 24.91 -3.53 0.42
N ALA A 213 25.37 -4.55 1.15
CA ALA A 213 24.59 -5.75 1.43
C ALA A 213 23.44 -5.57 2.44
N SER A 214 23.32 -4.39 3.08
CA SER A 214 22.24 -4.16 4.06
C SER A 214 20.90 -3.89 3.38
N THR A 215 19.80 -4.31 4.01
CA THR A 215 18.44 -4.01 3.55
C THR A 215 18.20 -2.50 3.51
N LYS A 216 17.59 -2.02 2.41
CA LYS A 216 17.16 -0.64 2.19
C LYS A 216 15.65 -0.57 2.15
N TRP A 217 15.10 0.60 2.40
CA TRP A 217 13.69 0.84 2.14
C TRP A 217 13.37 2.30 1.86
N ALA A 218 12.37 2.52 1.01
CA ALA A 218 11.63 3.78 0.93
C ALA A 218 10.39 3.69 1.82
N TYR A 219 9.95 4.80 2.40
CA TYR A 219 8.77 4.79 3.27
C TYR A 219 8.00 6.10 3.29
N GLN A 220 6.72 6.00 3.64
CA GLN A 220 5.87 7.12 4.02
C GLN A 220 5.19 6.80 5.36
N THR A 221 5.08 7.80 6.24
CA THR A 221 4.33 7.67 7.50
C THR A 221 2.93 8.22 7.29
N VAL A 222 1.92 7.39 7.61
CA VAL A 222 0.51 7.76 7.49
C VAL A 222 -0.21 7.59 8.83
N ARG A 223 -1.23 8.41 9.08
CA ARG A 223 -2.13 8.24 10.23
C ARG A 223 -3.03 7.03 10.03
N VAL A 224 -3.31 6.31 11.11
CA VAL A 224 -4.20 5.14 11.12
C VAL A 224 -5.06 5.13 12.38
N GLN A 225 -6.10 4.31 12.37
CA GLN A 225 -6.93 4.03 13.53
C GLN A 225 -6.63 2.62 14.02
N GLY A 226 -6.31 2.48 15.30
CA GLY A 226 -6.07 1.17 15.91
C GLY A 226 -7.31 0.27 15.85
N GLY A 227 -7.08 -1.04 15.70
CA GLY A 227 -8.13 -2.05 15.55
C GLY A 227 -8.76 -2.14 14.17
N GLN A 228 -8.54 -1.17 13.28
CA GLN A 228 -9.02 -1.21 11.88
C GLN A 228 -8.18 -2.15 11.02
N PHE A 229 -8.80 -2.71 9.98
CA PHE A 229 -8.10 -3.50 8.97
C PHE A 229 -7.67 -2.62 7.79
N TYR A 230 -6.45 -2.86 7.32
CA TYR A 230 -5.84 -2.15 6.21
C TYR A 230 -5.29 -3.12 5.17
N LEU A 231 -5.20 -2.66 3.93
CA LEU A 231 -4.58 -3.37 2.81
C LEU A 231 -3.47 -2.47 2.24
N PHE A 232 -2.25 -3.00 2.17
CA PHE A 232 -1.11 -2.33 1.54
C PHE A 232 -0.70 -3.08 0.26
N THR A 233 -0.69 -2.39 -0.88
CA THR A 233 -0.37 -2.96 -2.19
C THR A 233 0.62 -2.12 -2.97
N ALA A 234 1.33 -2.75 -3.90
CA ALA A 234 2.15 -2.09 -4.90
C ALA A 234 2.39 -3.02 -6.09
N TYR A 235 2.77 -2.46 -7.23
CA TYR A 235 3.47 -3.21 -8.27
C TYR A 235 4.97 -3.00 -8.12
N ALA A 236 5.73 -4.07 -8.22
CA ALA A 236 7.17 -4.04 -8.06
C ALA A 236 7.87 -4.80 -9.18
N LEU A 237 8.96 -4.23 -9.69
CA LEU A 237 9.83 -4.87 -10.67
C LEU A 237 11.14 -5.27 -9.98
N LYS A 238 11.40 -6.58 -10.00
CA LYS A 238 12.69 -7.17 -9.63
C LYS A 238 13.27 -7.82 -10.88
N ASP A 239 14.17 -7.13 -11.57
CA ASP A 239 14.87 -7.62 -12.76
C ASP A 239 16.37 -7.29 -12.66
N ASP A 240 16.96 -7.53 -11.48
CA ASP A 240 18.35 -7.20 -11.20
C ASP A 240 18.96 -8.33 -10.35
N PRO A 241 19.96 -9.07 -10.89
CA PRO A 241 20.60 -10.17 -10.17
C PRO A 241 21.42 -9.69 -8.95
N GLY A 242 21.64 -8.39 -8.78
CA GLY A 242 22.17 -7.80 -7.54
C GLY A 242 21.17 -7.80 -6.38
N VAL A 243 19.87 -7.98 -6.67
CA VAL A 243 18.79 -8.00 -5.70
C VAL A 243 18.50 -9.44 -5.25
N ASP A 244 18.51 -9.66 -3.95
CA ASP A 244 18.07 -10.94 -3.37
C ASP A 244 16.55 -11.01 -3.31
N ALA A 245 15.89 -10.00 -2.71
CA ALA A 245 14.44 -9.95 -2.64
C ALA A 245 13.89 -8.52 -2.53
N ILE A 246 12.65 -8.33 -3.01
CA ILE A 246 11.82 -7.15 -2.70
C ILE A 246 10.45 -7.55 -2.17
N TRP A 247 9.91 -6.75 -1.26
CA TRP A 247 8.62 -6.98 -0.61
C TRP A 247 8.04 -5.69 -0.03
N LEU A 248 6.82 -5.74 0.50
CA LEU A 248 6.18 -4.64 1.22
C LEU A 248 6.21 -4.89 2.72
N ARG A 249 6.30 -3.83 3.53
CA ARG A 249 6.16 -3.92 4.98
C ARG A 249 5.33 -2.78 5.55
N VAL A 250 4.38 -3.10 6.40
CA VAL A 250 3.69 -2.15 7.28
C VAL A 250 4.26 -2.28 8.69
N SER A 251 4.67 -1.16 9.30
CA SER A 251 5.09 -1.10 10.70
C SER A 251 4.19 -0.16 11.48
N TRP A 252 3.59 -0.63 12.57
CA TRP A 252 2.62 0.11 13.36
C TRP A 252 3.26 0.79 14.56
N TYR A 253 2.79 1.98 14.92
CA TYR A 253 3.33 2.78 16.02
C TYR A 253 2.22 3.39 16.87
N ALA A 254 2.47 3.47 18.18
CA ALA A 254 1.58 4.15 19.12
C ALA A 254 1.61 5.68 18.97
N SER A 255 2.71 6.22 18.45
CA SER A 255 2.87 7.65 18.17
C SER A 255 2.17 8.05 16.86
N GLU A 256 1.75 9.31 16.75
CA GLU A 256 1.17 9.85 15.51
C GLU A 256 2.22 10.10 14.42
N ASP A 257 3.48 10.29 14.81
CA ASP A 257 4.59 10.61 13.90
C ASP A 257 5.42 9.39 13.46
N GLY A 258 4.99 8.20 13.85
CA GLY A 258 5.69 6.95 13.56
C GLY A 258 7.06 6.86 14.25
N SER A 259 7.29 7.61 15.32
CA SER A 259 8.46 7.49 16.21
C SER A 259 8.26 6.43 17.30
N GLY A 260 9.31 6.10 18.05
CA GLY A 260 9.26 5.14 19.15
C GLY A 260 9.30 3.68 18.71
N SER A 261 8.92 2.79 19.63
CA SER A 261 8.94 1.35 19.41
C SER A 261 7.82 0.91 18.46
N VAL A 262 8.16 -0.03 17.58
CA VAL A 262 7.18 -0.67 16.70
C VAL A 262 6.27 -1.57 17.52
N LEU A 263 4.96 -1.41 17.37
CA LEU A 263 3.96 -2.26 18.03
C LEU A 263 3.84 -3.63 17.35
N ALA A 264 3.77 -3.63 16.02
CA ALA A 264 3.71 -4.84 15.20
C ALA A 264 4.20 -4.56 13.77
N GLN A 265 4.51 -5.62 13.02
CA GLN A 265 4.89 -5.53 11.61
C GLN A 265 4.17 -6.61 10.79
N HIS A 266 3.83 -6.27 9.55
CA HIS A 266 3.26 -7.20 8.58
C HIS A 266 3.98 -7.03 7.25
N ASP A 267 4.41 -8.13 6.66
CA ASP A 267 5.03 -8.16 5.33
C ASP A 267 4.00 -8.53 4.26
N SER A 268 4.30 -8.28 2.98
CA SER A 268 3.51 -8.83 1.89
C SER A 268 3.49 -10.36 1.94
N ILE A 269 2.37 -10.97 1.52
CA ILE A 269 2.15 -12.43 1.49
C ILE A 269 3.28 -13.12 0.71
N GLN A 270 3.79 -12.45 -0.31
CA GLN A 270 4.93 -12.90 -1.09
C GLN A 270 6.04 -11.85 -1.10
N ALA A 271 7.27 -12.32 -1.22
CA ALA A 271 8.43 -11.53 -1.63
C ALA A 271 8.83 -11.96 -3.03
N LEU A 272 9.28 -11.02 -3.86
CA LEU A 272 9.80 -11.34 -5.19
C LEU A 272 11.28 -11.70 -5.07
N ALA A 273 11.61 -12.98 -5.21
CA ALA A 273 12.98 -13.51 -5.08
C ALA A 273 13.62 -13.92 -6.42
N ASP A 274 12.83 -14.07 -7.48
CA ASP A 274 13.32 -14.38 -8.83
C ASP A 274 13.33 -13.12 -9.69
N ASP A 275 14.25 -13.03 -10.65
CA ASP A 275 14.28 -11.94 -11.62
C ASP A 275 13.17 -12.12 -12.67
N ASP A 276 12.45 -11.05 -12.98
CA ASP A 276 11.37 -11.02 -13.95
C ASP A 276 11.28 -9.61 -14.57
N PRO A 277 11.29 -9.46 -15.91
CA PRO A 277 11.24 -8.16 -16.57
C PRO A 277 9.88 -7.46 -16.47
N ALA A 278 8.86 -8.11 -15.91
CA ALA A 278 7.53 -7.55 -15.70
C ALA A 278 7.30 -7.09 -14.25
N PHE A 279 6.56 -5.99 -14.10
CA PHE A 279 6.03 -5.58 -12.80
C PHE A 279 5.07 -6.64 -12.25
N ARG A 280 5.31 -7.07 -11.01
CA ARG A 280 4.47 -8.05 -10.30
C ARG A 280 3.80 -7.42 -9.10
N PHE A 281 2.57 -7.85 -8.84
CA PHE A 281 1.75 -7.35 -7.76
C PHE A 281 2.21 -7.88 -6.40
N LEU A 282 2.27 -7.00 -5.41
CA LEU A 282 2.54 -7.30 -4.02
C LEU A 282 1.39 -6.80 -3.15
N SER A 283 1.03 -7.58 -2.13
CA SER A 283 -0.04 -7.26 -1.19
C SER A 283 0.24 -7.87 0.19
N THR A 284 -0.10 -7.15 1.25
CA THR A 284 -0.13 -7.68 2.63
C THR A 284 -1.36 -8.53 2.92
N GLY A 285 -2.35 -8.51 2.03
CA GLY A 285 -3.72 -8.86 2.40
C GLY A 285 -4.28 -7.91 3.47
N PRO A 286 -5.51 -8.16 3.94
CA PRO A 286 -6.07 -7.45 5.10
C PRO A 286 -5.24 -7.71 6.35
N VAL A 287 -4.71 -6.64 6.94
CA VAL A 287 -3.92 -6.67 8.19
C VAL A 287 -4.56 -5.76 9.23
N GLN A 288 -4.74 -6.26 10.45
CA GLN A 288 -5.32 -5.47 11.53
C GLN A 288 -4.26 -4.58 12.19
N ALA A 289 -4.52 -3.29 12.29
CA ALA A 289 -3.72 -2.39 13.09
C ALA A 289 -3.86 -2.76 14.59
N PRO A 290 -2.77 -2.81 15.38
CA PRO A 290 -2.87 -2.93 16.83
C PRO A 290 -3.81 -1.87 17.42
N ALA A 291 -4.53 -2.19 18.50
CA ALA A 291 -5.52 -1.30 19.10
C ALA A 291 -4.95 0.08 19.48
N ASP A 292 -3.68 0.12 19.89
CA ASP A 292 -2.99 1.36 20.28
C ASP A 292 -2.30 2.09 19.11
N ALA A 293 -2.40 1.56 17.87
CA ALA A 293 -1.75 2.16 16.73
C ALA A 293 -2.40 3.49 16.33
N ARG A 294 -1.57 4.53 16.15
CA ARG A 294 -1.97 5.87 15.66
C ARG A 294 -1.32 6.24 14.34
N SER A 295 -0.22 5.58 13.99
CA SER A 295 0.40 5.72 12.67
C SER A 295 0.98 4.40 12.16
N ALA A 296 1.23 4.37 10.85
CA ALA A 296 1.91 3.29 10.18
C ALA A 296 3.03 3.84 9.28
N ARG A 297 4.17 3.15 9.25
CA ARG A 297 5.18 3.34 8.19
C ARG A 297 4.98 2.28 7.12
N LEU A 298 4.61 2.74 5.93
CA LEU A 298 4.45 1.95 4.73
C LEU A 298 5.80 1.86 4.03
N ARG A 299 6.38 0.67 3.87
CA ARG A 299 7.75 0.49 3.41
C ARG A 299 7.83 -0.35 2.13
N LEU A 300 8.61 0.15 1.18
CA LEU A 300 9.03 -0.55 -0.03
C LEU A 300 10.42 -1.12 0.22
N MET A 301 10.53 -2.44 0.36
CA MET A 301 11.72 -3.10 0.89
C MET A 301 12.61 -3.62 -0.25
N LEU A 302 13.91 -3.42 -0.09
CA LEU A 302 14.95 -3.94 -0.98
C LEU A 302 16.02 -4.66 -0.15
N ARG A 303 16.21 -5.96 -0.38
CA ARG A 303 17.33 -6.74 0.15
C ARG A 303 18.36 -7.02 -0.95
N PRO A 304 19.52 -6.36 -0.91
CA PRO A 304 20.63 -6.64 -1.83
C PRO A 304 21.27 -7.99 -1.53
N ARG A 305 21.83 -8.63 -2.54
CA ARG A 305 22.54 -9.91 -2.41
C ARG A 305 23.98 -9.74 -1.92
N SER A 306 24.60 -8.61 -2.22
CA SER A 306 25.99 -8.30 -1.87
C SER A 306 26.20 -6.78 -1.81
N GLU A 307 27.46 -6.34 -1.77
CA GLU A 307 27.83 -4.93 -1.92
C GLU A 307 27.82 -4.45 -3.38
N ALA A 308 27.54 -5.32 -4.35
CA ALA A 308 27.28 -4.91 -5.71
C ALA A 308 26.05 -4.01 -5.79
N ARG A 309 26.00 -3.18 -6.84
CA ARG A 309 24.84 -2.34 -7.14
C ARG A 309 23.60 -3.22 -7.32
N ALA A 310 22.49 -2.82 -6.69
CA ALA A 310 21.21 -3.51 -6.74
C ALA A 310 20.07 -2.49 -6.86
N VAL A 311 19.15 -2.67 -7.80
CA VAL A 311 18.06 -1.74 -8.08
C VAL A 311 16.71 -2.46 -8.10
N ALA A 312 15.71 -1.82 -7.51
CA ALA A 312 14.32 -2.22 -7.64
C ALA A 312 13.44 -1.03 -8.01
N TYR A 313 12.32 -1.32 -8.65
CA TYR A 313 11.32 -0.31 -9.00
C TYR A 313 9.97 -0.64 -8.37
N PHE A 314 9.25 0.39 -7.97
CA PHE A 314 7.92 0.29 -7.39
C PHE A 314 7.00 1.31 -8.05
N ASP A 315 5.75 0.94 -8.27
CA ASP A 315 4.74 1.78 -8.90
C ASP A 315 3.33 1.41 -8.39
N ASP A 316 2.37 2.31 -8.58
CA ASP A 316 0.95 2.14 -8.23
C ASP A 316 0.76 1.61 -6.79
N VAL A 317 1.40 2.30 -5.85
CA VAL A 317 1.32 1.98 -4.42
C VAL A 317 0.00 2.46 -3.86
N SER A 318 -0.69 1.60 -3.09
CA SER A 318 -1.95 1.93 -2.45
C SER A 318 -1.98 1.46 -0.99
N PHE A 319 -2.62 2.24 -0.12
CA PHE A 319 -2.88 1.87 1.27
C PHE A 319 -4.24 2.38 1.71
N ALA A 320 -5.15 1.47 2.03
CA ALA A 320 -6.54 1.81 2.34
C ALA A 320 -7.11 0.90 3.43
N THR A 321 -8.18 1.34 4.08
CA THR A 321 -8.99 0.49 4.98
C THR A 321 -9.68 -0.61 4.18
N THR A 322 -9.87 -1.78 4.78
CA THR A 322 -10.54 -2.94 4.18
C THR A 322 -11.42 -3.65 5.20
N SER A 323 -12.34 -4.52 4.75
CA SER A 323 -12.97 -5.49 5.64
C SER A 323 -11.93 -6.45 6.24
N PRO A 324 -12.22 -7.05 7.42
CA PRO A 324 -11.49 -8.21 7.90
C PRO A 324 -11.43 -9.31 6.82
N PRO A 325 -10.39 -10.16 6.82
CA PRO A 325 -10.38 -11.33 5.95
C PRO A 325 -11.62 -12.19 6.25
N PRO A 326 -12.18 -12.90 5.24
CA PRO A 326 -13.27 -13.84 5.49
C PRO A 326 -12.86 -14.79 6.61
N ALA A 327 -13.75 -14.99 7.59
CA ALA A 327 -13.50 -16.03 8.58
C ALA A 327 -13.39 -17.36 7.81
N ASP A 328 -12.30 -18.09 8.00
CA ASP A 328 -12.17 -19.43 7.42
C ASP A 328 -13.33 -20.28 7.94
N GLU A 329 -14.35 -20.48 7.11
CA GLU A 329 -15.56 -21.24 7.45
C GLU A 329 -15.24 -22.71 7.81
N GLY A 330 -13.98 -23.14 7.66
CA GLY A 330 -13.49 -24.47 7.98
C GLY A 330 -13.01 -24.70 9.42
N SER A 331 -12.85 -23.68 10.27
CA SER A 331 -12.36 -23.87 11.65
C SER A 331 -13.47 -23.90 12.70
N SER A 332 -14.61 -24.53 12.37
CA SER A 332 -15.65 -24.89 13.35
C SER A 332 -15.55 -26.37 13.71
N ALA A 333 -14.49 -26.74 14.42
CA ALA A 333 -14.48 -27.97 15.21
C ALA A 333 -14.67 -27.56 16.67
N ALA A 334 -15.92 -27.36 17.07
CA ALA A 334 -16.28 -27.33 18.48
C ALA A 334 -15.86 -28.68 19.09
N PRO A 335 -14.98 -28.73 20.10
CA PRO A 335 -14.74 -29.97 20.82
C PRO A 335 -16.05 -30.34 21.51
N THR A 336 -16.73 -31.37 20.99
CA THR A 336 -17.81 -32.03 21.73
C THR A 336 -17.14 -32.68 22.94
N ALA A 337 -17.15 -31.98 24.06
CA ALA A 337 -16.79 -32.54 25.36
C ALA A 337 -17.83 -33.60 25.70
N SER A 338 -17.53 -34.85 25.38
CA SER A 338 -18.28 -36.01 25.85
C SER A 338 -18.07 -36.15 27.35
N ALA A 339 -19.03 -35.65 28.13
CA ALA A 339 -19.15 -35.93 29.55
C ALA A 339 -19.46 -37.42 29.75
N GLY A 340 -18.41 -38.23 29.88
CA GLY A 340 -18.47 -39.62 30.33
C GLY A 340 -18.30 -39.69 31.84
N ALA A 341 -19.38 -40.11 32.52
CA ALA A 341 -19.51 -40.21 33.96
C ALA A 341 -18.55 -41.22 34.63
N ALA A 342 -18.39 -41.00 35.93
CA ALA A 342 -17.56 -41.69 36.92
C ALA A 342 -17.69 -43.23 37.01
N ARG A 343 -16.61 -43.89 37.49
CA ARG A 343 -16.62 -44.77 38.68
C ARG A 343 -15.20 -45.17 39.16
N PRO A 344 -15.05 -45.70 40.39
CA PRO A 344 -13.89 -45.48 41.28
C PRO A 344 -13.01 -46.74 41.51
N ASP A 345 -11.94 -46.52 42.27
CA ASP A 345 -11.14 -47.44 43.09
C ASP A 345 -10.61 -48.75 42.47
N ALA A 346 -9.27 -48.82 42.36
CA ALA A 346 -8.53 -50.00 42.76
C ALA A 346 -7.05 -49.67 43.08
N THR A 347 -6.75 -49.77 44.37
CA THR A 347 -5.45 -49.94 45.01
C THR A 347 -4.61 -51.04 44.34
N ALA A 348 -3.33 -50.76 44.04
CA ALA A 348 -2.27 -51.79 44.04
C ALA A 348 -0.85 -51.19 43.98
N THR A 349 -0.21 -51.17 45.15
CA THR A 349 1.07 -51.86 45.44
C THR A 349 2.28 -51.63 44.52
N ALA A 350 3.29 -50.96 45.09
CA ALA A 350 4.69 -50.96 44.66
C ALA A 350 5.28 -52.38 44.55
N PRO A 351 6.37 -52.57 43.79
CA PRO A 351 7.63 -52.68 44.51
C PRO A 351 8.82 -51.99 43.84
N ALA A 352 9.79 -51.70 44.70
CA ALA A 352 11.14 -51.26 44.38
C ALA A 352 11.88 -52.21 43.44
N ARG A 353 12.74 -51.66 42.57
CA ARG A 353 13.98 -52.34 42.17
C ARG A 353 15.11 -51.37 41.80
N THR A 354 16.26 -51.76 42.31
CA THR A 354 17.63 -51.26 42.31
C THR A 354 18.36 -51.32 40.95
N GLY A 355 19.02 -50.22 40.56
CA GLY A 355 20.29 -50.04 39.80
C GLY A 355 20.63 -50.89 38.54
N PRO A 356 21.85 -50.78 37.96
CA PRO A 356 22.83 -49.69 37.96
C PRO A 356 23.38 -49.32 36.54
N ALA A 357 24.23 -48.28 36.49
CA ALA A 357 25.40 -48.07 35.62
C ALA A 357 25.26 -48.06 34.07
N ALA A 358 25.57 -46.90 33.46
CA ALA A 358 26.21 -46.84 32.14
C ALA A 358 27.02 -45.53 31.95
N THR A 359 28.33 -45.66 32.16
CA THR A 359 29.43 -45.19 31.32
C THR A 359 29.45 -43.74 30.79
N ALA A 360 30.29 -42.93 31.44
CA ALA A 360 30.89 -41.74 30.87
C ALA A 360 31.90 -42.11 29.77
N SER A 361 31.90 -41.36 28.67
CA SER A 361 33.01 -41.30 27.72
C SER A 361 33.22 -39.87 27.26
N ALA A 362 34.41 -39.36 27.60
CA ALA A 362 34.96 -38.09 27.17
C ALA A 362 35.33 -38.11 25.69
N PRO A 363 35.48 -36.92 25.07
CA PRO A 363 36.53 -36.73 24.10
C PRO A 363 37.55 -35.66 24.53
N ARG A 364 38.78 -36.12 24.38
CA ARG A 364 40.13 -35.53 24.39
C ARG A 364 40.27 -34.09 23.87
N PRO A 365 41.22 -33.29 24.41
CA PRO A 365 41.59 -31.97 23.91
C PRO A 365 42.66 -32.05 22.81
N SER A 366 42.77 -31.00 22.00
CA SER A 366 43.93 -30.74 21.14
C SER A 366 44.20 -29.23 20.98
N PRO A 367 45.44 -28.84 20.66
CA PRO A 367 46.13 -27.74 21.33
C PRO A 367 46.43 -26.51 20.45
N ALA A 368 47.00 -25.50 21.12
CA ALA A 368 47.89 -24.44 20.61
C ALA A 368 47.26 -23.23 19.89
N SER A 369 47.41 -22.05 20.50
CA SER A 369 48.44 -21.12 20.04
C SER A 369 48.70 -20.01 21.06
N ALA A 370 49.98 -19.82 21.35
CA ALA A 370 50.52 -18.82 22.25
C ALA A 370 50.97 -17.58 21.48
N GLY A 371 50.80 -16.41 22.11
CA GLY A 371 51.74 -15.29 22.02
C GLY A 371 51.56 -14.29 20.88
N SER A 372 51.09 -13.09 21.19
CA SER A 372 52.03 -11.98 21.45
C SER A 372 51.31 -10.69 21.85
N SER A 373 51.73 -10.18 23.00
CA SER A 373 51.47 -8.86 23.54
C SER A 373 52.31 -7.78 22.85
N SER A 374 51.73 -6.62 22.53
CA SER A 374 52.43 -5.35 22.73
C SER A 374 51.51 -4.12 22.69
N ALA A 375 51.71 -3.31 23.74
CA ALA A 375 51.74 -1.85 23.77
C ALA A 375 50.46 -1.01 23.51
N ARG A 376 49.90 -0.59 24.66
CA ARG A 376 49.29 0.71 24.99
C ARG A 376 50.09 1.91 24.42
N PRO A 377 49.45 3.05 24.11
CA PRO A 377 49.50 4.17 25.05
C PRO A 377 48.15 4.88 25.26
N SER A 378 48.15 5.75 26.28
CA SER A 378 47.01 6.26 27.04
C SER A 378 46.50 7.65 26.63
N ALA A 379 45.24 7.91 27.03
CA ALA A 379 44.64 9.17 27.51
C ALA A 379 44.09 10.19 26.48
N PRO A 380 43.20 11.15 26.86
CA PRO A 380 42.52 11.35 28.15
C PRO A 380 40.97 11.44 28.10
N ARG A 381 40.42 11.28 29.30
CA ARG A 381 39.06 11.46 29.82
C ARG A 381 38.63 12.93 29.86
N PRO A 382 37.34 13.26 29.63
CA PRO A 382 36.70 14.39 30.28
C PRO A 382 35.74 13.93 31.39
N THR A 383 35.89 14.59 32.52
CA THR A 383 35.11 14.58 33.75
C THR A 383 33.87 15.46 33.66
N GLY A 384 32.83 15.08 34.42
CA GLY A 384 31.77 15.96 34.91
C GLY A 384 30.38 15.45 34.53
N ALA A 385 29.36 15.48 35.37
CA ALA A 385 29.22 15.66 36.81
C ALA A 385 27.82 15.14 37.15
N ALA A 386 27.67 14.60 38.35
CA ALA A 386 26.47 13.94 38.86
C ALA A 386 25.29 14.90 39.13
N THR A 387 24.06 14.39 39.09
CA THR A 387 23.09 14.62 40.20
C THR A 387 22.11 13.44 40.27
N ALA A 388 22.06 12.81 41.44
CA ALA A 388 21.08 11.81 41.82
C ALA A 388 19.90 12.49 42.52
N ALA A 389 18.70 11.93 42.36
CA ALA A 389 17.62 12.08 43.32
C ALA A 389 16.81 10.77 43.39
N THR A 390 16.84 10.17 44.56
CA THR A 390 16.10 8.99 45.01
C THR A 390 14.73 9.41 45.55
N SER A 391 13.85 8.42 45.76
CA SER A 391 12.67 8.35 46.68
C SER A 391 11.31 8.41 45.97
N ALA A 392 10.24 7.75 46.39
CA ALA A 392 9.94 6.55 47.16
C ALA A 392 8.40 6.38 47.10
N ALA A 393 7.92 5.20 47.50
CA ALA A 393 6.54 4.69 47.54
C ALA A 393 5.43 5.58 48.14
N ASN A 394 4.17 5.34 47.72
CA ASN A 394 3.01 4.95 48.56
C ASN A 394 1.74 4.72 47.68
N GLU A 395 1.05 3.57 47.81
CA GLU A 395 -0.25 3.35 48.53
C GLU A 395 -1.44 4.06 47.84
N GLU A 396 -2.68 3.56 47.72
CA GLU A 396 -3.42 2.31 47.96
C GLU A 396 -4.89 2.64 47.53
N GLY A 397 -5.70 1.66 47.12
CA GLY A 397 -7.13 1.65 47.49
C GLY A 397 -8.25 2.01 46.48
N GLY A 398 -9.22 1.09 46.36
CA GLY A 398 -10.66 1.32 46.11
C GLY A 398 -11.14 1.09 44.67
N GLN A 399 -11.73 -0.03 44.23
CA GLN A 399 -12.84 -0.89 44.70
C GLN A 399 -14.25 -0.38 44.32
N GLU A 400 -14.95 -1.26 43.56
CA GLU A 400 -16.40 -1.49 43.44
C GLU A 400 -17.33 -0.57 42.61
N GLY A 401 -18.16 -1.22 41.76
CA GLY A 401 -19.57 -0.83 41.62
C GLY A 401 -20.25 -1.02 40.25
N GLY A 402 -20.86 -2.19 40.02
CA GLY A 402 -22.25 -2.27 39.51
C GLY A 402 -22.52 -2.27 37.99
N SER A 403 -22.76 -3.46 37.43
CA SER A 403 -23.82 -3.73 36.43
C SER A 403 -25.10 -4.19 37.17
N PRO A 404 -26.28 -4.44 36.56
CA PRO A 404 -26.74 -4.21 35.18
C PRO A 404 -28.15 -3.55 35.09
N VAL A 405 -28.59 -3.11 33.89
CA VAL A 405 -30.03 -2.99 33.57
C VAL A 405 -30.28 -3.51 32.15
N ALA A 406 -31.18 -4.49 32.08
CA ALA A 406 -31.76 -5.08 30.88
C ALA A 406 -33.12 -4.41 30.53
N ILE A 407 -33.76 -4.95 29.48
CA ILE A 407 -35.15 -4.71 29.01
C ILE A 407 -35.22 -3.47 28.09
N VAL A 408 -35.64 -3.52 26.81
CA VAL A 408 -36.94 -3.97 26.27
C VAL A 408 -36.79 -4.40 24.79
N LEU A 409 -37.33 -5.58 24.46
CA LEU A 409 -37.71 -6.00 23.11
C LEU A 409 -38.86 -5.12 22.60
N ALA A 410 -38.74 -4.55 21.40
CA ALA A 410 -39.90 -4.10 20.63
C ALA A 410 -39.88 -4.76 19.24
N ASN A 411 -40.82 -5.69 19.10
CA ASN A 411 -41.25 -6.36 17.88
C ASN A 411 -42.03 -5.35 17.02
N ILE A 412 -41.62 -5.10 15.77
CA ILE A 412 -42.49 -4.45 14.77
C ILE A 412 -42.49 -5.29 13.49
N ARG A 413 -43.69 -5.78 13.15
CA ARG A 413 -44.04 -6.41 11.88
C ARG A 413 -44.41 -5.35 10.84
N GLN A 414 -43.88 -5.53 9.62
CA GLN A 414 -44.46 -5.25 8.28
C GLN A 414 -44.69 -3.79 7.85
N PRO A 415 -44.71 -3.46 6.53
CA PRO A 415 -45.02 -4.33 5.39
C PRO A 415 -44.02 -4.33 4.21
N SER A 416 -44.21 -5.35 3.37
CA SER A 416 -43.67 -5.51 2.03
C SER A 416 -44.04 -4.33 1.13
N GLN A 417 -43.05 -3.66 0.54
CA GLN A 417 -43.24 -2.82 -0.65
C GLN A 417 -42.40 -3.38 -1.79
N THR A 418 -43.09 -4.01 -2.72
CA THR A 418 -42.62 -4.30 -4.07
C THR A 418 -42.61 -2.98 -4.83
N ALA A 419 -41.46 -2.32 -4.91
CA ALA A 419 -41.26 -1.21 -5.84
C ALA A 419 -40.59 -1.76 -7.11
N ALA A 420 -41.33 -1.75 -8.21
CA ALA A 420 -40.82 -2.01 -9.54
C ALA A 420 -39.76 -0.96 -9.89
N MET A 421 -38.57 -1.41 -10.27
CA MET A 421 -37.56 -0.56 -10.90
C MET A 421 -38.02 -0.16 -12.31
N PRO A 422 -37.81 1.10 -12.75
CA PRO A 422 -37.99 1.45 -14.13
C PRO A 422 -36.87 0.85 -14.98
N GLU A 423 -37.27 0.26 -16.09
CA GLU A 423 -36.46 -0.20 -17.20
C GLU A 423 -35.67 1.00 -17.76
N ALA A 424 -34.36 1.04 -17.51
CA ALA A 424 -33.48 2.06 -18.09
C ALA A 424 -33.25 1.73 -19.57
N ALA A 425 -33.91 2.50 -20.43
CA ALA A 425 -33.67 2.51 -21.86
C ALA A 425 -32.19 2.85 -22.13
N GLY A 426 -31.48 1.93 -22.78
CA GLY A 426 -30.10 2.11 -23.19
C GLY A 426 -30.02 3.00 -24.42
N ASP A 427 -29.70 4.28 -24.24
CA ASP A 427 -29.17 5.12 -25.31
C ASP A 427 -27.66 4.89 -25.41
N THR A 428 -27.29 4.04 -26.37
CA THR A 428 -25.92 3.88 -26.84
C THR A 428 -25.63 5.00 -27.85
N PHE A 429 -24.95 6.05 -27.42
CA PHE A 429 -24.34 7.00 -28.34
C PHE A 429 -22.95 6.48 -28.74
N PRO A 430 -22.67 6.21 -30.04
CA PRO A 430 -21.30 6.01 -30.48
C PRO A 430 -20.58 7.36 -30.48
N ASP A 431 -19.50 7.43 -29.71
CA ASP A 431 -18.64 8.60 -29.61
C ASP A 431 -17.86 8.77 -30.93
N ALA A 432 -18.37 9.64 -31.82
CA ALA A 432 -17.84 9.90 -33.16
C ALA A 432 -16.38 10.41 -33.14
N ALA A 433 -15.86 10.81 -31.98
CA ALA A 433 -14.48 11.25 -31.80
C ALA A 433 -13.44 10.11 -31.97
N VAL A 434 -13.80 8.86 -31.66
CA VAL A 434 -12.84 7.72 -31.72
C VAL A 434 -12.58 7.26 -33.16
N LEU A 435 -13.58 7.39 -34.05
CA LEU A 435 -13.42 7.06 -35.48
C LEU A 435 -12.53 8.08 -36.23
N ALA A 436 -12.50 9.35 -35.80
CA ALA A 436 -11.71 10.39 -36.46
C ALA A 436 -10.20 10.24 -36.24
N VAL A 437 -9.77 9.76 -35.07
CA VAL A 437 -8.34 9.57 -34.76
C VAL A 437 -7.77 8.35 -35.48
N GLY A 438 -8.56 7.27 -35.62
CA GLY A 438 -8.15 6.08 -36.36
C GLY A 438 -7.92 6.35 -37.85
N ALA A 439 -8.75 7.19 -38.48
CA ALA A 439 -8.60 7.57 -39.89
C ALA A 439 -7.38 8.46 -40.16
N ALA A 440 -7.04 9.36 -39.23
CA ALA A 440 -5.89 10.25 -39.36
C ALA A 440 -4.55 9.50 -39.30
N LEU A 441 -4.42 8.49 -38.45
CA LEU A 441 -3.20 7.67 -38.35
C LEU A 441 -3.01 6.75 -39.57
N ALA A 442 -4.09 6.22 -40.14
CA ALA A 442 -4.01 5.43 -41.37
C ALA A 442 -3.52 6.27 -42.58
N ALA A 443 -3.94 7.54 -42.68
CA ALA A 443 -3.51 8.44 -43.75
C ALA A 443 -2.01 8.79 -43.69
N VAL A 444 -1.44 8.94 -42.49
CA VAL A 444 -0.01 9.24 -42.30
C VAL A 444 0.87 8.05 -42.68
N VAL A 445 0.45 6.82 -42.35
CA VAL A 445 1.20 5.61 -42.70
C VAL A 445 1.17 5.35 -44.21
N VAL A 446 0.04 5.57 -44.89
CA VAL A 446 -0.06 5.41 -46.35
C VAL A 446 0.78 6.48 -47.09
N GLY A 447 0.80 7.72 -46.58
CA GLY A 447 1.62 8.80 -47.14
C GLY A 447 3.13 8.54 -47.04
N ALA A 448 3.60 7.96 -45.93
CA ALA A 448 5.01 7.63 -45.73
C ALA A 448 5.48 6.47 -46.64
N VAL A 449 4.62 5.47 -46.88
CA VAL A 449 4.94 4.35 -47.80
C VAL A 449 4.97 4.81 -49.27
N ALA A 450 4.08 5.73 -49.66
CA ALA A 450 4.06 6.28 -51.02
C ALA A 450 5.31 7.14 -51.35
N ALA A 451 5.87 7.85 -50.36
CA ALA A 451 7.06 8.67 -50.54
C ALA A 451 8.36 7.86 -50.73
N VAL A 452 8.42 6.63 -50.21
CA VAL A 452 9.58 5.73 -50.35
C VAL A 452 9.53 4.93 -51.67
N ALA A 453 8.33 4.71 -52.21
CA ALA A 453 8.14 3.90 -53.42
C ALA A 453 8.34 4.64 -54.76
N TRP A 454 8.55 5.96 -54.75
CA TRP A 454 8.70 6.75 -55.99
C TRP A 454 10.04 7.50 -56.08
N PRO A 455 11.16 6.83 -56.42
CA PRO A 455 12.37 7.52 -56.81
C PRO A 455 12.18 8.09 -58.22
N GLY A 456 11.67 9.32 -58.28
CA GLY A 456 11.51 10.08 -59.51
C GLY A 456 12.87 10.44 -60.10
N ARG A 457 13.06 9.99 -61.35
CA ARG A 457 14.03 10.47 -62.34
C ARG A 457 14.34 11.96 -62.18
N ARG A 458 15.63 12.26 -62.03
CA ARG A 458 16.27 13.41 -62.66
C ARG A 458 17.42 12.91 -63.51
#